data_AF-A0A559L4C4-F1
#
_entry.id   AF-A0A559L4C4-F1
#
_cell.length_a   1.000
_cell.length_b   1.000
_cell.length_c   1.000
_cell.angle_alpha   90.00
_cell.angle_beta   90.00
_cell.angle_gamma   90.00
#
_symmetry.space_group_name_H-M   'P 1'
#
loop_
_entity.id
_entity.type
_entity.pdbx_description
1 polymer ?
#
loop_
_entity_poly.entity_id
_entity_poly.type
_entity_poly.pdbx_seq_one_letter_code
_entity_poly.pdbx_strand_id
1 'polypeptide(L)'
;MAGAKFCFALLVDKAVLDGIARNEFVVKAVGYDWDRIDHGGWGWGWVRLETGRLLELWEALLLADLQSTYKYYWMRCDGPESDLETDIWTGDWQLPSLDDYSKVQTATEESSFRFDY
;
A
#
# COMPACT_ATOMS: atom_id res chain seq x y z
N MET A 1 -14.22 2.25 10.17
CA MET A 1 -12.81 1.89 9.89
C MET A 1 -12.27 2.84 8.84
N ALA A 2 -11.03 3.35 8.97
CA ALA A 2 -10.46 4.32 8.03
C ALA A 2 -10.53 3.86 6.56
N GLY A 3 -10.33 2.57 6.28
CA GLY A 3 -10.47 2.01 4.93
C GLY A 3 -11.86 2.18 4.29
N ALA A 4 -12.94 2.21 5.08
CA ALA A 4 -14.29 2.45 4.57
C ALA A 4 -14.52 3.92 4.19
N LYS A 5 -13.79 4.87 4.81
CA LYS A 5 -13.84 6.29 4.43
C LYS A 5 -13.21 6.51 3.05
N PHE A 6 -12.14 5.79 2.75
CA PHE A 6 -11.39 5.91 1.51
C PHE A 6 -11.76 4.87 0.46
N CYS A 7 -12.83 4.09 0.67
CA CYS A 7 -13.28 3.03 -0.22
C CYS A 7 -12.15 2.08 -0.67
N PHE A 8 -11.32 1.65 0.28
CA PHE A 8 -10.10 0.92 -0.01
C PHE A 8 -10.02 -0.42 0.75
N ALA A 9 -9.47 -1.43 0.10
CA ALA A 9 -9.23 -2.77 0.65
C ALA A 9 -7.78 -3.21 0.43
N LEU A 10 -7.21 -3.84 1.46
CA LEU A 10 -5.95 -4.56 1.35
C LEU A 10 -6.26 -6.02 1.03
N LEU A 11 -5.69 -6.52 -0.06
CA LEU A 11 -5.88 -7.88 -0.55
C LEU A 11 -4.57 -8.66 -0.45
N VAL A 12 -4.73 -9.90 -0.01
CA VAL A 12 -3.68 -10.92 0.00
C VAL A 12 -4.09 -11.96 -1.05
N ASP A 13 -3.55 -11.82 -2.25
CA ASP A 13 -3.78 -12.77 -3.35
C ASP A 13 -2.69 -13.84 -3.39
N LYS A 14 -2.75 -14.72 -4.40
CA LYS A 14 -1.76 -15.79 -4.57
C LYS A 14 -0.33 -15.23 -4.70
N ALA A 15 -0.13 -14.12 -5.41
CA ALA A 15 1.19 -13.54 -5.61
C ALA A 15 1.77 -13.02 -4.29
N VAL A 16 0.93 -12.46 -3.42
CA VAL A 16 1.32 -12.09 -2.04
C VAL A 16 1.76 -13.33 -1.26
N LEU A 17 0.96 -14.39 -1.26
CA LEU A 17 1.27 -15.62 -0.51
C LEU A 17 2.56 -16.30 -1.01
N ASP A 18 2.74 -16.37 -2.33
CA ASP A 18 3.95 -16.91 -2.95
C ASP A 18 5.19 -16.04 -2.64
N GLY A 19 5.00 -14.72 -2.54
CA GLY A 19 6.03 -13.76 -2.12
C GLY A 19 6.51 -13.97 -0.69
N ILE A 20 5.59 -14.22 0.25
CA ILE A 20 5.93 -14.47 1.66
C ILE A 20 6.89 -15.65 1.79
N ALA A 21 6.70 -16.71 1.01
CA ALA A 21 7.62 -17.87 0.99
C ALA A 21 9.04 -17.52 0.51
N ARG A 22 9.20 -16.42 -0.23
CA ARG A 22 10.48 -15.86 -0.70
C ARG A 22 10.96 -14.67 0.16
N ASN A 23 10.33 -14.42 1.30
CA ASN A 23 10.60 -13.25 2.16
C ASN A 23 10.30 -11.90 1.48
N GLU A 24 9.35 -11.88 0.53
CA GLU A 24 8.79 -10.69 -0.10
C GLU A 24 7.46 -10.33 0.57
N PHE A 25 7.41 -9.24 1.32
CA PHE A 25 6.21 -8.80 2.04
C PHE A 25 5.52 -7.67 1.27
N VAL A 26 4.83 -8.03 0.19
CA VAL A 26 4.12 -7.08 -0.69
C VAL A 26 2.64 -7.38 -0.63
N VAL A 27 1.80 -6.35 -0.44
CA VAL A 27 0.34 -6.47 -0.44
C VAL A 27 -0.26 -5.74 -1.64
N LYS A 28 -1.44 -6.19 -2.08
CA LYS A 28 -2.23 -5.49 -3.09
C LYS A 28 -3.24 -4.59 -2.43
N ALA A 29 -3.39 -3.40 -2.97
CA ALA A 29 -4.09 -2.31 -2.34
C ALA A 29 -5.07 -1.79 -3.39
N VAL A 30 -6.38 -1.97 -3.17
CA VAL A 30 -7.44 -1.78 -4.18
C VAL A 30 -8.50 -0.78 -3.72
N GLY A 31 -8.73 0.27 -4.52
CA GLY A 31 -9.88 1.16 -4.37
C GLY A 31 -11.09 0.60 -5.09
N TYR A 32 -12.06 0.06 -4.35
CA TYR A 32 -13.21 -0.66 -4.92
C TYR A 32 -14.29 0.26 -5.51
N ASP A 33 -14.15 1.58 -5.35
CA ASP A 33 -14.96 2.62 -5.97
C ASP A 33 -14.29 3.23 -7.22
N TRP A 34 -13.20 2.63 -7.71
CA TRP A 34 -12.51 3.15 -8.90
C TRP A 34 -13.29 2.83 -10.17
N ASP A 35 -13.56 3.86 -10.98
CA ASP A 35 -14.03 3.71 -12.36
C ASP A 35 -13.13 4.48 -13.35
N ARG A 36 -12.69 3.80 -14.39
CA ARG A 36 -11.90 4.38 -15.49
C ARG A 36 -12.57 5.61 -16.12
N ILE A 37 -13.90 5.62 -16.22
CA ILE A 37 -14.66 6.69 -16.89
C ILE A 37 -14.66 7.96 -16.03
N ASP A 38 -15.03 7.83 -14.76
CA ASP A 38 -15.11 8.95 -13.82
C ASP A 38 -13.74 9.55 -13.46
N HIS A 39 -12.68 8.81 -13.74
CA HIS A 39 -11.34 9.14 -13.28
C HIS A 39 -10.37 9.51 -14.41
N GLY A 40 -10.89 9.76 -15.62
CA GLY A 40 -10.12 10.34 -16.73
C GLY A 40 -8.88 9.56 -17.14
N GLY A 41 -8.82 8.26 -16.82
CA GLY A 41 -7.65 7.40 -17.06
C GLY A 41 -6.45 7.66 -16.14
N TRP A 42 -6.62 8.37 -15.03
CA TRP A 42 -5.55 8.62 -14.06
C TRP A 42 -5.41 7.46 -13.08
N GLY A 43 -4.28 6.74 -13.18
CA GLY A 43 -3.99 5.55 -12.38
C GLY A 43 -4.86 4.35 -12.76
N TRP A 44 -4.76 3.29 -11.97
CA TRP A 44 -5.33 1.97 -12.31
C TRP A 44 -6.28 1.43 -11.25
N GLY A 45 -6.58 2.22 -10.22
CA GLY A 45 -7.47 1.81 -9.13
C GLY A 45 -6.85 0.89 -8.09
N TRP A 46 -5.66 0.37 -8.36
CA TRP A 46 -4.91 -0.47 -7.43
C TRP A 46 -3.40 -0.34 -7.62
N VAL A 47 -2.66 -0.68 -6.57
CA VAL A 47 -1.19 -0.77 -6.57
C VAL A 47 -0.72 -1.95 -5.72
N ARG A 48 0.49 -2.42 -5.95
CA ARG A 48 1.21 -3.29 -5.01
C ARG A 48 2.12 -2.41 -4.16
N LEU A 49 2.27 -2.70 -2.88
CA LEU A 49 3.23 -2.01 -2.03
C LEU A 49 3.83 -2.95 -1.02
N GLU A 50 5.06 -2.66 -0.60
CA GLU A 50 5.65 -3.31 0.56
C GLU A 50 4.79 -3.04 1.79
N THR A 51 4.63 -4.03 2.66
CA THR A 51 3.92 -3.85 3.94
C THR A 51 4.56 -2.76 4.80
N GLY A 52 5.87 -2.55 4.63
CA GLY A 52 6.64 -1.43 5.18
C GLY A 52 6.09 -0.04 4.84
N ARG A 53 5.39 0.08 3.72
CA ARG A 53 4.87 1.37 3.21
C ARG A 53 3.39 1.56 3.48
N LEU A 54 2.77 0.69 4.26
CA LEU A 54 1.35 0.82 4.61
C LEU A 54 1.05 2.15 5.32
N LEU A 55 1.97 2.65 6.15
CA LEU A 55 1.78 3.93 6.82
C LEU A 55 1.84 5.11 5.84
N GLU A 56 2.74 5.05 4.85
CA GLU A 56 2.82 6.04 3.77
C GLU A 56 1.54 6.05 2.93
N LEU A 57 0.94 4.88 2.67
CA LEU A 57 -0.36 4.78 2.00
C LEU A 57 -1.46 5.48 2.80
N TRP A 58 -1.54 5.24 4.11
CA TRP A 58 -2.55 5.89 4.95
C TRP A 58 -2.38 7.39 5.02
N GLU A 59 -1.14 7.88 5.09
CA GLU A 59 -0.83 9.32 5.06
C GLU A 59 -1.26 9.95 3.74
N ALA A 60 -0.93 9.31 2.61
CA ALA A 60 -1.35 9.78 1.28
C ALA A 60 -2.87 9.87 1.16
N LEU A 61 -3.61 8.86 1.63
CA LEU A 61 -5.07 8.88 1.65
C LEU A 61 -5.64 9.99 2.54
N LEU A 62 -5.03 10.21 3.72
CA LEU A 62 -5.44 11.28 4.63
C LEU A 62 -5.20 12.67 4.01
N LEU A 63 -4.05 12.88 3.38
CA LEU A 63 -3.74 14.14 2.71
C LEU A 63 -4.65 14.38 1.51
N ALA A 64 -5.00 13.32 0.77
CA ALA A 64 -5.97 13.44 -0.30
C ALA A 64 -7.31 14.00 0.19
N ASP A 65 -7.81 13.48 1.32
CA ASP A 65 -9.03 13.96 1.96
C ASP A 65 -8.92 15.38 2.53
N LEU A 66 -7.82 15.69 3.23
CA LEU A 66 -7.58 17.02 3.79
C LEU A 66 -7.46 18.11 2.71
N GLN A 67 -6.82 17.78 1.58
CA GLN A 67 -6.62 18.71 0.47
C GLN A 67 -7.78 18.68 -0.53
N SER A 68 -8.80 17.82 -0.31
CA SER A 68 -9.87 17.57 -1.28
C SER A 68 -9.32 17.20 -2.67
N THR A 69 -8.21 16.48 -2.71
CA THR A 69 -7.59 15.97 -3.93
C THR A 69 -8.00 14.53 -4.18
N TYR A 70 -7.80 14.10 -5.41
CA TYR A 70 -8.18 12.77 -5.84
C TYR A 70 -7.21 11.71 -5.29
N LYS A 71 -7.69 10.78 -4.47
CA LYS A 71 -6.82 9.78 -3.79
C LYS A 71 -5.98 8.91 -4.75
N TYR A 72 -6.49 8.60 -5.94
CA TYR A 72 -5.72 7.79 -6.91
C TYR A 72 -4.66 8.59 -7.68
N TYR A 73 -4.61 9.92 -7.50
CA TYR A 73 -3.44 10.70 -7.90
C TYR A 73 -2.20 10.25 -7.14
N TRP A 74 -2.35 9.99 -5.84
CA TRP A 74 -1.30 9.58 -4.92
C TRP A 74 -0.94 8.09 -5.03
N MET A 75 -1.89 7.29 -5.55
CA MET A 75 -1.77 5.85 -5.72
C MET A 75 -1.54 5.46 -7.18
N ARG A 76 -0.51 6.04 -7.80
CA ARG A 76 -0.17 5.74 -9.18
C ARG A 76 1.20 5.08 -9.27
N CYS A 77 1.30 4.08 -10.13
CA CYS A 77 2.55 3.68 -10.75
C CYS A 77 2.57 4.25 -12.17
N ASP A 78 3.73 4.71 -12.60
CA ASP A 78 3.91 5.20 -13.97
C ASP A 78 3.98 4.00 -14.92
N GLY A 79 3.28 4.08 -16.05
CA GLY A 79 3.29 3.02 -17.06
C GLY A 79 1.94 2.32 -17.25
N PRO A 80 1.86 1.34 -18.16
CA PRO A 80 0.65 0.57 -18.45
C PRO A 80 0.21 -0.30 -17.26
N GLU A 81 -1.08 -0.66 -17.22
CA GLU A 81 -1.65 -1.52 -16.16
C GLU A 81 -0.93 -2.86 -16.04
N SER A 82 -0.39 -3.40 -17.14
CA SER A 82 0.38 -4.64 -17.16
C SER A 82 1.58 -4.62 -16.20
N ASP A 83 2.14 -3.45 -15.99
CA ASP A 83 3.37 -3.29 -15.22
C ASP A 83 3.06 -3.32 -13.72
N LEU A 84 1.81 -3.08 -13.30
CA LEU A 84 1.38 -3.17 -11.90
C LEU A 84 1.50 -4.55 -11.27
N GLU A 85 1.50 -5.60 -12.09
CA GLU A 85 1.73 -6.96 -11.60
C GLU A 85 3.18 -7.14 -11.12
N THR A 86 4.11 -6.33 -11.61
CA THR A 86 5.53 -6.36 -11.23
C THR A 86 5.98 -5.14 -10.42
N ASP A 87 5.31 -4.01 -10.61
CA ASP A 87 5.69 -2.74 -10.02
C ASP A 87 5.23 -2.64 -8.57
N ILE A 88 6.13 -2.12 -7.76
CA ILE A 88 5.88 -1.82 -6.35
C ILE A 88 5.78 -0.31 -6.23
N TRP A 89 4.68 0.17 -5.66
CA TRP A 89 4.47 1.56 -5.33
C TRP A 89 5.52 2.01 -4.31
N THR A 90 6.32 3.00 -4.70
CA THR A 90 7.45 3.50 -3.92
C THR A 90 7.09 4.69 -3.03
N GLY A 91 5.81 4.87 -2.71
CA GLY A 91 5.33 6.02 -1.96
C GLY A 91 5.28 7.30 -2.81
N ASP A 92 4.90 8.40 -2.17
CA ASP A 92 4.94 9.72 -2.79
C ASP A 92 6.23 10.45 -2.37
N TRP A 93 6.98 10.98 -3.35
CA TRP A 93 8.26 11.64 -3.14
C TRP A 93 8.16 12.94 -2.31
N GLN A 94 6.96 13.49 -2.15
CA GLN A 94 6.69 14.68 -1.36
C GLN A 94 6.42 14.35 0.11
N LEU A 95 6.28 13.07 0.48
CA LEU A 95 6.01 12.62 1.84
C LEU A 95 7.30 12.11 2.51
N PRO A 96 7.43 12.30 3.84
CA PRO A 96 8.53 11.67 4.56
C PRO A 96 8.46 10.15 4.41
N SER A 97 9.60 9.50 4.27
CA SER A 97 9.63 8.04 4.31
C SER A 97 9.27 7.58 5.72
N LEU A 98 8.25 6.74 5.80
CA LEU A 98 7.76 6.12 7.03
C LEU A 98 8.00 4.61 7.05
N ASP A 99 8.71 4.08 6.06
CA ASP A 99 9.01 2.65 5.89
C ASP A 99 9.62 2.01 7.16
N ASP A 100 10.49 2.74 7.86
CA ASP A 100 11.14 2.28 9.09
C ASP A 100 10.15 1.94 10.22
N TYR A 101 8.95 2.52 10.23
CA TYR A 101 7.92 2.27 11.25
C TYR A 101 6.99 1.11 10.93
N SER A 102 7.00 0.61 9.70
CA SER A 102 6.11 -0.48 9.25
C SER A 102 6.86 -1.70 8.71
N LYS A 103 8.19 -1.70 8.77
CA LYS A 103 9.04 -2.85 8.41
C LYS A 103 8.62 -4.11 9.16
N VAL A 104 8.48 -5.19 8.39
CA VAL A 104 8.18 -6.51 8.96
C VAL A 104 9.41 -6.99 9.72
N GLN A 105 9.24 -7.17 11.04
CA GLN A 105 10.21 -7.89 11.84
C GLN A 105 9.87 -9.37 11.77
N THR A 106 10.70 -10.15 11.10
CA THR A 106 10.67 -11.61 11.28
C THR A 106 11.28 -11.90 12.65
N ALA A 107 10.55 -12.64 13.49
CA ALA A 107 11.06 -13.03 14.79
C ALA A 107 12.34 -13.85 14.59
N THR A 108 13.49 -13.29 14.93
CA THR A 108 14.71 -14.05 15.17
C THR A 108 14.56 -14.77 16.52
N GLU A 109 15.08 -16.00 16.61
CA GLU A 109 14.98 -16.86 17.81
C GLU A 109 15.43 -16.19 19.13
N GLU A 110 16.14 -15.06 19.06
CA GLU A 110 16.63 -14.31 20.22
C GLU A 110 15.61 -13.33 20.82
N SER A 111 14.48 -13.08 20.16
CA SER A 111 13.46 -12.14 20.64
C SER A 111 12.46 -12.78 21.62
N SER A 112 12.98 -13.45 22.65
CA SER A 112 12.15 -13.84 23.80
C SER A 112 11.87 -12.59 24.65
N PHE A 113 10.75 -11.92 24.40
CA PHE A 113 10.22 -10.92 25.33
C PHE A 113 9.82 -11.64 26.63
N ARG A 114 10.68 -11.55 27.66
CA ARG A 114 10.27 -11.83 29.04
C ARG A 114 9.37 -10.68 29.49
N PHE A 115 8.11 -11.00 29.75
CA PHE A 115 7.27 -10.17 30.59
C PHE A 115 7.56 -10.56 32.04
N ASP A 116 8.36 -9.74 32.71
CA ASP A 116 8.48 -9.79 34.17
C ASP A 116 7.24 -9.09 34.75
N TYR A 117 6.39 -9.86 35.44
CA TYR A 117 5.24 -9.39 36.23
C TYR A 117 5.67 -8.89 37.61
#